data_AF-A0A3C1HDG5-F1
#
_entry.id   AF-A0A3C1HDG5-F1
#
_cell.length_a   1.000
_cell.length_b   1.000
_cell.length_c   1.000
_cell.angle_alpha   90.00
_cell.angle_beta   90.00
_cell.angle_gamma   90.00
#
_symmetry.space_group_name_H-M   'P 1'
#
loop_
_entity.id
_entity.type
_entity.pdbx_description
1 polymer ?
#
loop_
_entity_poly.entity_id
_entity_poly.type
_entity_poly.pdbx_seq_one_letter_code
_entity_poly.pdbx_strand_id
1 'polypeptide(L)'
;VAGGPFIGLLGTVWGVMETFAGIARANSASLTAMAPGVAGALIATVIGLLVAIPAMFAYNFMVTTIRAITQELDGFSSEYITAIEHQYVDNRPLADEITDALKGVLRAPSGGTVPATAGASGDVAATPRAFNE
;
A
#
# COMPACT_ATOMS: atom_id res chain seq x y z
N VAL A 1 -5.19 5.19 22.01
CA VAL A 1 -6.12 4.87 23.12
C VAL A 1 -5.38 5.05 24.43
N ALA A 2 -5.52 6.19 25.11
CA ALA A 2 -4.86 6.40 26.40
C ALA A 2 -5.64 7.27 27.39
N GLY A 3 -6.83 7.78 27.05
CA GLY A 3 -7.54 8.74 27.91
C GLY A 3 -8.15 8.17 29.18
N GLY A 4 -8.62 6.90 29.17
CA GLY A 4 -9.37 6.31 30.28
C GLY A 4 -8.67 6.36 31.65
N PRO A 5 -7.41 5.88 31.76
CA PRO A 5 -6.65 5.93 33.02
C PRO A 5 -6.31 7.35 33.46
N PHE A 6 -6.06 8.29 32.53
CA PHE A 6 -5.72 9.67 32.87
C PHE A 6 -6.88 10.42 33.52
N ILE A 7 -8.13 10.08 33.18
CA ILE A 7 -9.31 10.61 33.87
C ILE A 7 -9.36 10.15 35.33
N GLY A 8 -8.99 8.90 35.61
CA GLY A 8 -8.89 8.38 36.98
C GLY A 8 -7.78 9.06 37.79
N LEU A 9 -6.62 9.28 37.17
CA LEU A 9 -5.49 9.99 37.78
C LEU A 9 -5.82 11.48 38.07
N LEU A 10 -6.54 12.16 37.18
CA LEU A 10 -7.02 13.53 37.45
C LEU A 10 -7.93 13.52 38.70
N GLY A 11 -8.88 12.60 38.75
CA GLY A 11 -9.81 12.47 39.88
C GLY A 11 -9.11 12.23 41.22
N THR A 12 -8.00 11.50 41.25
CA THR A 12 -7.22 11.28 42.48
C THR A 12 -6.56 12.57 42.96
N VAL A 13 -5.95 13.33 42.04
CA VAL A 13 -5.32 14.62 42.36
C VAL A 13 -6.36 15.61 42.88
N TRP A 14 -7.53 15.65 42.24
CA TRP A 14 -8.62 16.53 42.68
C TRP A 14 -9.14 16.18 44.08
N GLY A 15 -9.40 14.89 44.35
CA GLY A 15 -9.89 14.44 45.66
C GLY A 15 -8.90 14.68 46.79
N VAL A 16 -7.60 14.47 46.52
CA VAL A 16 -6.53 14.77 47.49
C VAL A 16 -6.41 16.28 47.73
N MET A 17 -6.53 17.11 46.68
CA MET A 17 -6.50 18.57 46.79
C MET A 17 -7.65 19.10 47.66
N GLU A 18 -8.88 18.63 47.44
CA GLU A 18 -10.05 19.02 48.24
C GLU A 18 -9.87 18.70 49.72
N THR A 19 -9.24 17.55 50.00
CA THR A 19 -8.99 17.08 51.36
C THR A 19 -7.97 17.95 52.08
N PHE A 20 -6.86 18.29 51.41
CA PHE A 20 -5.88 19.22 51.96
C PHE A 20 -6.46 20.63 52.15
N ALA A 21 -7.32 21.09 51.24
CA ALA A 21 -8.00 22.38 51.38
C ALA A 21 -8.97 22.40 52.59
N GLY A 22 -9.67 21.29 52.85
CA GLY A 22 -10.52 21.14 54.04
C GLY A 22 -9.73 21.19 55.36
N ILE A 23 -8.59 20.52 55.42
CA ILE A 23 -7.71 20.50 56.60
C ILE A 23 -7.07 21.86 56.85
N ALA A 24 -6.64 22.55 55.78
CA ALA A 24 -6.08 23.89 55.88
C ALA A 24 -7.07 24.88 56.52
N ARG A 25 -8.38 24.74 56.25
CA ARG A 25 -9.43 25.56 56.89
C ARG A 25 -9.71 25.14 58.33
N ALA A 26 -9.64 23.84 58.62
CA ALA A 26 -9.89 23.31 59.96
C ALA A 26 -8.72 23.53 60.94
N ASN A 27 -7.54 23.90 60.43
CA ASN A 27 -6.30 24.15 61.19
C ASN A 27 -5.89 22.99 62.13
N SER A 28 -6.41 21.78 61.85
CA SER A 28 -6.24 20.58 62.64
C SER A 28 -6.00 19.41 61.70
N ALA A 29 -4.78 18.89 61.73
CA ALA A 29 -4.37 17.75 60.92
C ALA A 29 -4.77 16.44 61.62
N SER A 30 -6.02 16.01 61.39
CA SER A 30 -6.50 14.69 61.85
C SER A 30 -6.45 13.68 60.71
N LEU A 31 -5.87 12.50 60.96
CA LEU A 31 -5.85 11.38 60.01
C LEU A 31 -7.27 10.98 59.58
N THR A 32 -8.23 11.08 60.50
CA THR A 32 -9.65 10.83 60.26
C THR A 32 -10.26 11.83 59.28
N ALA A 33 -9.77 13.07 59.27
CA ALA A 33 -10.21 14.09 58.31
C ALA A 33 -9.66 13.85 56.90
N MET A 34 -8.54 13.10 56.77
CA MET A 34 -7.93 12.77 55.47
C MET A 34 -8.54 11.53 54.81
N ALA A 35 -9.04 10.59 55.61
CA ALA A 35 -9.52 9.29 55.15
C ALA A 35 -10.57 9.34 54.02
N PRO A 36 -11.58 10.25 54.02
CA PRO A 36 -12.59 10.31 52.96
C PRO A 36 -12.01 10.69 51.59
N GLY A 37 -11.03 11.59 51.59
CA GLY A 37 -10.34 12.07 50.39
C GLY A 37 -9.58 11.00 49.64
N VAL A 38 -8.82 10.22 50.40
CA VAL A 38 -8.01 9.12 49.87
C VAL A 38 -8.90 7.99 49.36
N ALA A 39 -10.01 7.69 50.06
CA ALA A 39 -11.00 6.73 49.58
C ALA A 39 -11.64 7.18 48.25
N GLY A 40 -12.01 8.46 48.13
CA GLY A 40 -12.52 9.03 46.88
C GLY A 40 -11.51 8.95 45.73
N ALA A 41 -10.22 9.19 46.02
CA ALA A 41 -9.14 9.05 45.05
C ALA A 41 -8.98 7.61 44.55
N LEU A 42 -9.06 6.61 45.43
CA LEU A 42 -8.98 5.20 45.04
C LEU A 42 -10.14 4.79 44.12
N ILE A 43 -11.35 5.25 44.41
CA ILE A 43 -12.53 4.97 43.57
C ILE A 43 -12.36 5.55 42.16
N ALA A 44 -11.85 6.78 42.04
CA ALA A 44 -11.60 7.40 40.74
C ALA A 44 -10.63 6.57 39.88
N THR A 45 -9.63 5.93 40.50
CA THR A 45 -8.69 5.05 39.79
C THR A 45 -9.37 3.76 39.34
N VAL A 46 -10.19 3.15 40.19
CA VAL A 46 -10.95 1.94 39.84
C VAL A 46 -11.87 2.20 38.66
N ILE A 47 -12.57 3.34 38.64
CA ILE A 47 -13.44 3.74 37.53
C ILE A 47 -12.63 3.92 36.24
N GLY A 48 -11.49 4.61 36.30
CA GLY A 48 -10.61 4.81 35.15
C GLY A 48 -10.09 3.49 34.55
N LEU A 49 -9.76 2.52 35.40
CA LEU A 49 -9.35 1.17 34.98
C LEU A 49 -10.51 0.35 34.40
N LEU A 50 -11.70 0.46 34.99
CA LEU A 50 -12.90 -0.23 34.54
C LEU A 50 -13.29 0.21 33.12
N VAL A 51 -13.08 1.48 32.77
CA VAL A 51 -13.29 2.00 31.41
C VAL A 51 -12.13 1.63 30.46
N ALA A 52 -10.90 1.56 30.96
CA ALA A 52 -9.71 1.31 30.13
C ALA A 52 -9.64 -0.11 29.56
N ILE A 53 -10.00 -1.12 30.36
CA ILE A 53 -9.91 -2.54 29.95
C ILE A 53 -10.82 -2.84 28.74
N PRO A 54 -12.13 -2.52 28.76
CA PRO A 54 -13.01 -2.74 27.61
C PRO A 54 -12.58 -1.95 26.36
N ALA A 55 -12.09 -0.72 26.54
CA ALA A 55 -11.61 0.10 25.44
C ALA A 55 -10.39 -0.53 24.73
N MET A 56 -9.51 -1.19 25.47
CA MET A 56 -8.37 -1.92 24.89
C MET A 56 -8.86 -3.12 24.03
N PHE A 57 -9.84 -3.89 24.52
CA PHE A 57 -10.41 -5.00 23.76
C PHE A 57 -11.08 -4.52 22.47
N ALA A 58 -11.91 -3.48 22.55
CA ALA A 58 -12.59 -2.90 21.39
C ALA A 58 -11.60 -2.40 20.34
N TYR A 59 -10.50 -1.76 20.77
CA TYR A 59 -9.45 -1.32 19.87
C TYR A 59 -8.77 -2.48 19.14
N ASN A 60 -8.42 -3.55 19.86
CA ASN A 60 -7.78 -4.72 19.25
C ASN A 60 -8.71 -5.39 18.23
N PHE A 61 -10.00 -5.52 18.56
CA PHE A 61 -11.00 -6.03 17.63
C PHE A 61 -11.08 -5.17 16.36
N MET A 62 -11.21 -3.85 16.50
CA MET A 62 -11.34 -2.95 15.35
C MET A 62 -10.09 -2.95 14.47
N VAL A 63 -8.89 -2.97 15.07
CA VAL A 63 -7.62 -3.06 14.32
C VAL A 63 -7.53 -4.37 13.54
N THR A 64 -7.95 -5.48 14.14
CA THR A 64 -7.96 -6.78 13.47
C THR A 64 -8.91 -6.79 12.29
N THR A 65 -10.12 -6.23 12.44
CA THR A 65 -11.08 -6.08 11.33
C THR A 65 -10.54 -5.18 10.22
N ILE A 66 -9.95 -4.04 10.56
CA ILE A 66 -9.36 -3.14 9.56
C ILE A 66 -8.26 -3.86 8.77
N ARG A 67 -7.37 -4.58 9.45
CA ARG A 67 -6.31 -5.35 8.81
C ARG A 67 -6.86 -6.40 7.85
N ALA A 68 -7.89 -7.13 8.24
CA ALA A 68 -8.54 -8.12 7.37
C ALA A 68 -9.07 -7.45 6.08
N ILE A 69 -9.77 -6.32 6.21
CA ILE A 69 -10.28 -5.56 5.05
C ILE A 69 -9.13 -5.04 4.17
N THR A 70 -8.05 -4.53 4.77
CA THR A 70 -6.88 -4.09 4.01
C THR A 70 -6.23 -5.25 3.26
N GLN A 71 -6.11 -6.43 3.87
CA GLN A 71 -5.56 -7.61 3.19
C GLN A 71 -6.43 -8.07 2.02
N GLU A 72 -7.76 -8.02 2.17
CA GLU A 72 -8.69 -8.30 1.06
C GLU A 72 -8.54 -7.29 -0.08
N LEU A 73 -8.43 -6.00 0.23
CA LEU A 73 -8.20 -4.93 -0.75
C LEU A 73 -6.86 -5.10 -1.48
N ASP A 74 -5.80 -5.45 -0.77
CA ASP A 74 -4.47 -5.68 -1.35
C ASP A 74 -4.48 -6.91 -2.28
N GLY A 75 -5.22 -7.96 -1.90
CA GLY A 75 -5.46 -9.14 -2.73
C GLY A 75 -6.21 -8.79 -4.01
N PHE A 76 -7.32 -8.04 -3.89
CA PHE A 76 -8.10 -7.57 -5.03
C PHE A 76 -7.27 -6.68 -5.98
N SER A 77 -6.48 -5.75 -5.42
CA SER A 77 -5.60 -4.87 -6.21
C SER A 77 -4.59 -5.68 -7.02
N SER A 78 -3.99 -6.70 -6.40
CA SER A 78 -3.00 -7.58 -7.05
C SER A 78 -3.64 -8.39 -8.18
N GLU A 79 -4.81 -8.98 -7.94
CA GLU A 79 -5.55 -9.73 -8.97
C GLU A 79 -5.99 -8.83 -10.13
N TYR A 80 -6.42 -7.60 -9.83
CA TYR A 80 -6.79 -6.61 -10.84
C TYR A 80 -5.60 -6.19 -11.72
N ILE A 81 -4.42 -5.97 -11.11
CA ILE A 81 -3.19 -5.66 -11.85
C ILE A 81 -2.82 -6.83 -12.78
N THR A 82 -2.85 -8.07 -12.27
CA THR A 82 -2.57 -9.26 -13.09
C THR A 82 -3.58 -9.43 -14.22
N ALA A 83 -4.86 -9.15 -14.01
CA ALA A 83 -5.88 -9.22 -15.04
C ALA A 83 -5.66 -8.19 -16.16
N ILE A 84 -5.27 -6.95 -15.80
CA ILE A 84 -4.92 -5.91 -16.78
C ILE A 84 -3.67 -6.30 -17.55
N GLU A 85 -2.62 -6.79 -16.88
CA GLU A 85 -1.38 -7.22 -17.52
C GLU A 85 -1.68 -8.34 -18.54
N HIS A 86 -2.51 -9.31 -18.17
CA HIS A 86 -2.92 -10.38 -19.09
C HIS A 86 -3.65 -9.83 -20.32
N GLN A 87 -4.62 -8.90 -20.16
CA GLN A 87 -5.31 -8.28 -21.30
C GLN A 87 -4.39 -7.42 -22.18
N TYR A 88 -3.36 -6.79 -21.61
CA TYR A 88 -2.42 -5.95 -22.37
C TYR A 88 -1.34 -6.77 -23.08
N VAL A 89 -0.86 -7.86 -22.48
CA VAL A 89 0.15 -8.75 -23.05
C VAL A 89 -0.45 -9.66 -24.14
N ASP A 90 -1.68 -10.13 -23.96
CA ASP A 90 -2.38 -11.00 -24.94
C ASP A 90 -2.76 -10.25 -26.24
N ASN A 91 -2.78 -8.91 -26.23
CA ASN A 91 -2.99 -8.10 -27.44
C ASN A 91 -1.71 -7.86 -28.27
N ARG A 92 -0.52 -8.20 -27.76
CA ARG A 92 0.74 -8.13 -28.52
C ARG A 92 0.84 -9.09 -29.72
N PRO A 93 0.40 -10.37 -29.67
CA PRO A 93 0.43 -11.25 -30.84
C PRO A 93 -0.35 -10.68 -32.03
N LEU A 94 -1.44 -9.94 -31.79
CA LEU A 94 -2.21 -9.31 -32.86
C LEU A 94 -1.43 -8.17 -33.54
N ALA A 95 -0.68 -7.37 -32.76
CA ALA A 95 0.16 -6.30 -33.29
C ALA A 95 1.37 -6.85 -34.06
N ASP A 96 1.97 -7.95 -33.58
CA ASP A 96 3.08 -8.62 -34.24
C ASP A 96 2.61 -9.33 -35.53
N GLU A 97 1.44 -9.98 -35.53
CA GLU A 97 0.81 -10.61 -36.70
C GLU A 97 0.42 -9.59 -37.76
N ILE A 98 -0.20 -8.46 -37.38
CA ILE A 98 -0.53 -7.36 -38.31
C ILE A 98 0.75 -6.76 -38.90
N THR A 99 1.81 -6.60 -38.10
CA THR A 99 3.09 -6.06 -38.57
C THR A 99 3.77 -7.01 -39.56
N ASP A 100 3.72 -8.31 -39.32
CA ASP A 100 4.30 -9.32 -40.21
C ASP A 100 3.47 -9.47 -41.50
N ALA A 101 2.15 -9.44 -41.41
CA ALA A 101 1.25 -9.38 -42.56
C ALA A 101 1.50 -8.12 -43.41
N LEU A 102 1.69 -6.96 -42.78
CA LEU A 102 1.99 -5.70 -43.47
C LEU A 102 3.36 -5.75 -44.18
N LYS A 103 4.38 -6.37 -43.57
CA LYS A 103 5.68 -6.60 -44.21
C LYS A 103 5.58 -7.54 -45.42
N GLY A 104 4.73 -8.56 -45.35
CA GLY A 104 4.44 -9.45 -46.48
C GLY A 104 3.82 -8.72 -47.66
N VAL A 105 2.87 -7.81 -47.41
CA VAL A 105 2.23 -6.98 -48.43
C VAL A 105 3.21 -5.97 -49.04
N LEU A 106 4.07 -5.35 -48.22
CA LEU A 106 5.08 -4.40 -48.71
C LEU A 106 6.19 -5.04 -49.55
N ARG A 107 6.33 -6.38 -49.51
CA ARG A 107 7.39 -7.15 -50.17
C ARG A 107 6.93 -7.84 -51.48
N ALA A 108 5.66 -7.73 -51.87
CA ALA A 108 5.17 -8.28 -53.14
C ALA A 108 5.61 -7.40 -54.34
N PRO A 109 6.26 -7.96 -55.38
CA PRO A 109 7.01 -7.19 -56.38
C PRO A 109 6.15 -6.73 -57.56
N SER A 110 6.13 -5.44 -57.86
CA SER A 110 5.76 -4.94 -59.19
C SER A 110 7.02 -4.81 -60.05
N GLY A 111 7.40 -5.90 -60.71
CA GLY A 111 8.25 -5.85 -61.90
C GLY A 111 7.39 -5.44 -63.10
N GLY A 112 7.70 -4.29 -63.71
CA GLY A 112 7.08 -3.79 -64.93
C GLY A 112 8.12 -3.19 -65.87
N THR A 113 8.50 -4.00 -66.85
CA THR A 113 9.29 -3.78 -68.08
C THR A 113 9.44 -2.34 -68.62
N VAL A 114 10.68 -1.94 -68.94
CA VAL A 114 11.00 -0.87 -69.92
C VAL A 114 11.80 -1.52 -71.08
N PRO A 115 11.45 -1.29 -72.36
CA PRO A 115 11.96 -2.06 -73.48
C PRO A 115 13.40 -1.70 -73.86
N ALA A 116 14.16 -2.72 -74.23
CA ALA A 116 15.52 -2.60 -74.75
C ALA A 116 15.52 -2.00 -76.17
N THR A 117 16.16 -0.84 -76.33
CA THR A 117 16.57 -0.30 -77.63
C THR A 117 18.09 -0.45 -77.78
N ALA A 118 18.46 -1.29 -78.75
CA ALA A 118 19.70 -1.38 -79.53
C ALA A 118 20.92 -0.50 -79.19
N GLY A 119 22.09 -1.13 -79.08
CA GLY A 119 23.39 -0.46 -79.28
C GLY A 119 24.63 -1.25 -78.82
N ALA A 120 25.20 -2.04 -79.74
CA ALA A 120 26.65 -2.23 -79.99
C ALA A 120 27.60 -2.59 -78.80
N SER A 121 28.11 -3.83 -78.70
CA SER A 121 29.32 -4.37 -79.39
C SER A 121 30.62 -4.28 -78.57
N GLY A 122 31.27 -5.44 -78.39
CA GLY A 122 32.71 -5.57 -78.09
C GLY A 122 32.99 -6.10 -76.67
N ASP A 123 33.11 -7.41 -76.45
CA ASP A 123 34.28 -8.29 -76.70
C ASP A 123 35.32 -8.34 -75.56
N VAL A 124 35.54 -9.59 -75.11
CA VAL A 124 36.85 -10.23 -74.85
C VAL A 124 37.44 -10.29 -73.43
N ALA A 125 37.89 -11.52 -73.15
CA ALA A 125 38.92 -11.98 -72.21
C ALA A 125 38.45 -12.35 -70.79
N ALA A 126 38.16 -13.63 -70.51
CA ALA A 126 39.11 -14.75 -70.35
C ALA A 126 39.79 -14.77 -68.97
N THR A 127 39.42 -15.81 -68.21
CA THR A 127 40.08 -16.35 -67.01
C THR A 127 41.57 -16.60 -67.27
N PRO A 128 42.42 -16.66 -66.22
CA PRO A 128 42.78 -18.00 -65.75
C PRO A 128 43.04 -18.16 -64.23
N ARG A 129 42.66 -19.36 -63.79
CA ARG A 129 43.09 -20.21 -62.66
C ARG A 129 44.29 -19.81 -61.79
N ALA A 130 44.13 -20.04 -60.48
CA ALA A 130 45.08 -20.74 -59.59
C ALA A 130 44.28 -21.24 -58.35
N PHE A 131 44.16 -22.56 -58.09
CA PHE A 131 45.12 -23.43 -57.37
C PHE A 131 45.16 -23.09 -55.86
N ASN A 132 44.34 -23.76 -55.04
CA ASN A 132 44.72 -24.89 -54.17
C ASN A 132 45.54 -24.47 -52.95
N GLU A 133 44.92 -24.37 -51.76
CA GLU A 133 45.03 -25.27 -50.59
C GLU A 133 44.07 -24.78 -49.49
#